data_AF-A0A925NQZ5-F1
#
_entry.id   AF-A0A925NQZ5-F1
#
_cell.length_a   1.000
_cell.length_b   1.000
_cell.length_c   1.000
_cell.angle_alpha   90.00
_cell.angle_beta   90.00
_cell.angle_gamma   90.00
#
_symmetry.space_group_name_H-M   'P 1'
#
loop_
_entity.id
_entity.type
_entity.pdbx_description
1 polymer ?
#
loop_
_entity_poly.entity_id
_entity_poly.type
_entity_poly.pdbx_seq_one_letter_code
_entity_poly.pdbx_strand_id
1 'polypeptide(L)'
;MPKIQRALLSVSDKTSLVPFAKILSDVGIELVSTGGTAKALREHGLKVVDLSEHTGFPEMLDGRVKTLHPKVHGGLLFIRGNADHEAAVKKHGIKPIDLVVVNLYPFEATIAKADVAFADAIENIDIGGPAMLRSAAKNHERVAVVVDPDDYPAIIAELAAAGGELSAVRRLQLARKVYAHTAAYDA
;
A
#
# COMPACT_ATOMS: atom_id res chain seq x y z
N MET A 1 4.57 -6.43 -19.20
CA MET A 1 4.24 -6.88 -17.84
C MET A 1 2.91 -6.22 -17.46
N PRO A 2 2.22 -6.45 -16.31
CA PRO A 2 1.00 -5.68 -16.11
C PRO A 2 1.38 -4.23 -15.80
N LYS A 3 0.86 -3.32 -16.61
CA LYS A 3 0.86 -1.88 -16.33
C LYS A 3 0.23 -1.63 -14.97
N ILE A 4 0.79 -0.71 -14.18
CA ILE A 4 0.18 -0.29 -12.93
C ILE A 4 -1.11 0.47 -13.27
N GLN A 5 -2.24 0.00 -12.75
CA GLN A 5 -3.56 0.60 -12.95
C GLN A 5 -4.16 1.09 -11.63
N ARG A 6 -3.80 0.48 -10.50
CA ARG A 6 -4.31 0.83 -9.17
C ARG A 6 -3.23 0.83 -8.12
N ALA A 7 -3.15 1.95 -7.39
CA ALA A 7 -2.25 2.12 -6.25
C ALA A 7 -3.07 2.23 -4.96
N LEU A 8 -2.71 1.45 -3.94
CA LEU A 8 -3.22 1.60 -2.59
C LEU A 8 -2.19 2.33 -1.74
N LEU A 9 -2.56 3.50 -1.20
CA LEU A 9 -1.68 4.37 -0.42
C LEU A 9 -2.21 4.47 1.01
N SER A 10 -1.40 4.07 1.99
CA SER A 10 -1.73 4.18 3.42
C SER A 10 -0.44 4.44 4.20
N VAL A 11 -0.13 5.72 4.38
CA VAL A 11 1.15 6.16 4.97
C VAL A 11 0.95 7.02 6.21
N SER A 12 1.76 6.75 7.22
CA SER A 12 1.92 7.58 8.41
C SER A 12 2.74 8.83 8.08
N ASP A 13 3.96 8.64 7.56
CA ASP A 13 4.81 9.70 7.03
C ASP A 13 4.36 10.10 5.62
N LYS A 14 4.03 11.38 5.44
CA LYS A 14 3.50 11.95 4.20
C LYS A 14 4.56 12.68 3.38
N THR A 15 5.83 12.57 3.78
CA THR A 15 6.97 13.11 3.03
C THR A 15 6.88 12.72 1.57
N SER A 16 6.89 13.72 0.68
CA SER A 16 6.82 13.56 -0.78
C SER A 16 5.62 12.78 -1.33
N LEU A 17 4.61 12.46 -0.50
CA LEU A 17 3.45 11.67 -0.90
C LEU A 17 2.63 12.37 -1.98
N VAL A 18 2.31 13.65 -1.78
CA VAL A 18 1.41 14.38 -2.69
C VAL A 18 2.03 14.52 -4.09
N PRO A 19 3.30 14.98 -4.25
CA PRO A 19 3.95 14.99 -5.57
C PRO A 19 3.96 13.61 -6.23
N PHE A 20 4.27 12.56 -5.46
CA PHE A 20 4.28 11.19 -5.97
C PHE A 20 2.89 10.75 -6.46
N ALA A 21 1.86 10.90 -5.64
CA ALA A 21 0.49 10.52 -5.97
C ALA A 21 -0.09 11.33 -7.14
N LYS A 22 0.28 12.60 -7.27
CA LYS A 22 -0.10 13.43 -8.43
C LYS A 22 0.43 12.83 -9.73
N ILE A 23 1.70 12.45 -9.76
CA ILE A 23 2.31 11.83 -10.95
C ILE A 23 1.65 10.49 -11.29
N LEU A 24 1.34 9.66 -10.28
CA LEU A 24 0.57 8.43 -10.49
C LEU A 24 -0.80 8.73 -11.12
N SER A 25 -1.52 9.72 -10.59
CA SER A 25 -2.83 10.13 -11.10
C SER A 25 -2.74 10.66 -12.54
N ASP A 26 -1.72 11.46 -12.86
CA ASP A 26 -1.51 12.08 -14.18
C ASP A 26 -1.26 11.01 -15.27
N VAL A 27 -0.66 9.86 -14.91
CA VAL A 27 -0.49 8.72 -15.82
C VAL A 27 -1.68 7.74 -15.81
N GLY A 28 -2.78 8.11 -15.14
CA GLY A 28 -4.05 7.38 -15.16
C GLY A 28 -4.14 6.24 -14.14
N ILE A 29 -3.30 6.20 -13.11
CA ILE A 29 -3.38 5.20 -12.04
C ILE A 29 -4.48 5.61 -11.05
N GLU A 30 -5.42 4.70 -10.78
CA GLU A 30 -6.45 4.90 -9.76
C GLU A 30 -5.83 4.86 -8.36
N LEU A 31 -6.07 5.93 -7.58
CA LEU A 31 -5.64 6.01 -6.19
C LEU A 31 -6.72 5.48 -5.26
N VAL A 32 -6.38 4.47 -4.46
CA VAL A 32 -7.18 3.96 -3.34
C VAL A 32 -6.47 4.35 -2.05
N SER A 33 -7.18 4.93 -1.10
CA SER A 33 -6.59 5.32 0.19
C SER A 33 -7.61 5.33 1.31
N THR A 34 -7.17 5.59 2.54
CA THR A 34 -8.03 5.65 3.73
C THR A 34 -7.52 6.68 4.73
N GLY A 35 -8.41 7.14 5.63
CA GLY A 35 -8.06 7.97 6.76
C GLY A 35 -7.26 9.23 6.40
N GLY A 36 -6.24 9.54 7.21
CA GLY A 36 -5.42 10.75 7.04
C GLY A 36 -4.65 10.82 5.71
N THR A 37 -4.32 9.68 5.10
CA THR A 37 -3.69 9.65 3.77
C THR A 37 -4.67 10.11 2.70
N ALA A 38 -5.89 9.57 2.68
CA ALA A 38 -6.93 9.99 1.72
C ALA A 38 -7.28 11.48 1.87
N LYS A 39 -7.39 11.97 3.11
CA LYS A 39 -7.63 13.39 3.38
C LYS A 39 -6.53 14.28 2.79
N ALA A 40 -5.26 13.99 3.07
CA ALA A 40 -4.13 14.77 2.58
C ALA A 40 -4.08 14.82 1.04
N LEU A 41 -4.39 13.71 0.36
CA LEU A 41 -4.44 13.66 -1.10
C LEU A 41 -5.59 14.52 -1.66
N ARG A 42 -6.78 14.45 -1.06
CA ARG A 42 -7.95 15.23 -1.49
C ARG A 42 -7.79 16.73 -1.29
N GLU A 43 -7.15 17.15 -0.21
CA GLU A 43 -6.83 18.56 0.04
C GLU A 43 -5.97 19.18 -1.08
N HIS A 44 -5.24 18.35 -1.82
CA HIS A 44 -4.45 18.75 -2.98
C HIS A 44 -5.14 18.46 -4.32
N GLY A 45 -6.46 18.23 -4.31
CA GLY A 45 -7.28 18.07 -5.51
C GLY A 45 -7.19 16.71 -6.19
N LEU A 46 -6.56 15.70 -5.57
CA LEU A 46 -6.45 14.38 -6.15
C LEU A 46 -7.74 13.57 -5.98
N LYS A 47 -8.16 12.89 -7.04
CA LYS A 47 -9.27 11.93 -6.99
C LYS A 47 -8.80 10.66 -6.30
N VAL A 48 -9.46 10.32 -5.19
CA VAL A 48 -9.14 9.15 -4.36
C VAL A 48 -10.40 8.36 -4.09
N VAL A 49 -10.35 7.07 -4.39
CA VAL A 49 -11.37 6.08 -4.00
C VAL A 49 -11.13 5.72 -2.53
N ASP A 50 -12.17 5.85 -1.69
CA ASP A 50 -12.05 5.42 -0.30
C ASP A 50 -11.89 3.90 -0.22
N LEU A 51 -11.07 3.44 0.71
CA LEU A 51 -10.88 2.01 0.93
C LEU A 51 -12.20 1.32 1.31
N SER A 52 -13.07 1.99 2.05
CA SER A 52 -14.42 1.48 2.38
C SER A 52 -15.31 1.33 1.15
N GLU A 53 -15.20 2.20 0.15
CA GLU A 53 -15.87 2.05 -1.15
C GLU A 53 -15.29 0.86 -1.92
N HIS A 54 -13.97 0.72 -1.92
CA HIS A 54 -13.28 -0.39 -2.56
C HIS A 54 -13.67 -1.75 -1.95
N THR A 55 -13.75 -1.84 -0.63
CA THR A 55 -14.10 -3.07 0.09
C THR A 55 -15.62 -3.29 0.16
N GLY A 56 -16.41 -2.23 0.15
CA GLY A 56 -17.83 -2.25 0.52
C GLY A 56 -18.04 -2.47 2.02
N PHE A 57 -17.03 -2.23 2.86
CA PHE A 57 -17.07 -2.43 4.29
C PHE A 57 -16.65 -1.14 5.03
N PRO A 58 -17.43 -0.67 6.02
CA PRO A 58 -17.15 0.59 6.71
C PRO A 58 -15.91 0.47 7.61
N GLU A 59 -15.33 1.61 7.99
CA GLU A 59 -14.32 1.65 9.04
C GLU A 59 -14.97 1.31 10.40
N MET A 60 -14.33 0.45 11.19
CA MET A 60 -14.81 0.02 12.51
C MET A 60 -13.64 -0.24 13.46
N LEU A 61 -13.92 -0.32 14.77
CA LEU A 61 -12.94 -0.57 15.83
C LEU A 61 -11.78 0.42 15.77
N ASP A 62 -12.10 1.71 15.65
CA ASP A 62 -11.13 2.81 15.54
C ASP A 62 -10.09 2.63 14.43
N GLY A 63 -10.50 1.97 13.33
CA GLY A 63 -9.68 1.77 12.15
C GLY A 63 -8.74 0.56 12.21
N ARG A 64 -8.80 -0.27 13.26
CA ARG A 64 -7.93 -1.44 13.45
C ARG A 64 -8.06 -2.51 12.36
N VAL A 65 -9.24 -2.62 11.72
CA VAL A 65 -9.55 -3.71 10.78
C VAL A 65 -9.90 -3.23 9.37
N LYS A 66 -9.60 -1.97 9.04
CA LYS A 66 -10.02 -1.37 7.75
C LYS A 66 -9.38 -1.99 6.51
N THR A 67 -8.15 -2.51 6.62
CA THR A 67 -7.41 -3.09 5.49
C THR A 67 -7.41 -4.62 5.48
N LEU A 68 -7.79 -5.25 6.60
CA LEU A 68 -7.80 -6.70 6.79
C LEU A 68 -9.03 -7.34 6.13
N HIS A 69 -9.14 -7.15 4.81
CA HIS A 69 -10.33 -7.52 4.04
C HIS A 69 -9.95 -8.36 2.80
N PRO A 70 -10.75 -9.39 2.43
CA PRO A 70 -10.46 -10.22 1.26
C PRO A 70 -10.36 -9.45 -0.06
N LYS A 71 -11.08 -8.35 -0.24
CA LYS A 71 -10.93 -7.50 -1.44
C LYS A 71 -9.58 -6.77 -1.51
N VAL A 72 -8.95 -6.49 -0.37
CA VAL A 72 -7.61 -5.90 -0.33
C VAL A 72 -6.58 -7.00 -0.56
N HIS A 73 -6.51 -7.98 0.34
CA HIS A 73 -5.49 -9.02 0.28
C HIS A 73 -5.66 -9.94 -0.93
N GLY A 74 -6.88 -10.24 -1.35
CA GLY A 74 -7.17 -10.97 -2.59
C GLY A 74 -6.70 -10.21 -3.82
N GLY A 75 -6.87 -8.88 -3.85
CA GLY A 75 -6.37 -8.02 -4.94
C GLY A 75 -4.84 -7.93 -5.00
N LEU A 76 -4.17 -8.17 -3.86
CA LEU A 76 -2.72 -8.21 -3.74
C LEU A 76 -2.12 -9.60 -4.02
N LEU A 77 -2.80 -10.68 -3.62
CA LEU A 77 -2.20 -12.02 -3.51
C LEU A 77 -2.59 -12.99 -4.61
N PHE A 78 -3.63 -12.71 -5.40
CA PHE A 78 -4.01 -13.66 -6.43
C PHE A 78 -2.89 -13.81 -7.48
N ILE A 79 -2.68 -15.04 -7.93
CA ILE A 79 -1.63 -15.36 -8.91
C ILE A 79 -2.17 -14.99 -10.28
N ARG A 80 -1.65 -13.90 -10.85
CA ARG A 80 -2.14 -13.39 -12.13
C ARG A 80 -1.79 -14.34 -13.27
N GLY A 81 -2.80 -14.72 -14.05
CA GLY A 81 -2.69 -15.74 -15.09
C GLY A 81 -2.95 -17.18 -14.61
N ASN A 82 -3.24 -17.41 -13.32
CA ASN A 82 -3.78 -18.68 -12.85
C ASN A 82 -5.31 -18.68 -13.02
N ALA A 83 -5.85 -19.59 -13.83
CA ALA A 83 -7.27 -19.59 -14.21
C ALA A 83 -8.23 -19.68 -13.01
N ASP A 84 -7.90 -20.47 -11.99
CA ASP A 84 -8.75 -20.64 -10.80
C ASP A 84 -8.78 -19.39 -9.94
N HIS A 85 -7.62 -18.74 -9.77
CA HIS A 85 -7.51 -17.47 -9.06
C HIS A 85 -8.27 -16.36 -9.80
N GLU A 86 -8.08 -16.23 -11.11
CA GLU A 86 -8.76 -15.24 -11.96
C GLU A 86 -10.30 -15.43 -11.91
N ALA A 87 -10.77 -16.68 -11.94
CA ALA A 87 -12.18 -16.98 -11.78
C ALA A 87 -12.71 -16.58 -10.39
N ALA A 88 -11.96 -16.88 -9.33
CA ALA A 88 -12.34 -16.51 -7.97
C ALA A 88 -12.40 -14.99 -7.76
N VAL A 89 -11.38 -14.24 -8.19
CA VAL A 89 -11.38 -12.78 -8.05
C VAL A 89 -12.52 -12.13 -8.84
N LYS A 90 -12.79 -12.62 -10.06
CA LYS A 90 -13.94 -12.15 -10.86
C LYS A 90 -15.27 -12.46 -10.17
N LYS A 91 -15.46 -13.69 -9.69
CA LYS A 91 -16.68 -14.13 -9.00
C LYS A 91 -16.98 -13.27 -7.77
N HIS A 92 -15.95 -12.89 -7.01
CA HIS A 92 -16.10 -12.14 -5.77
C HIS A 92 -15.91 -10.62 -5.93
N GLY A 93 -15.80 -10.12 -7.16
CA GLY A 93 -15.64 -8.69 -7.44
C GLY A 93 -14.36 -8.09 -6.82
N ILE A 94 -13.30 -8.89 -6.73
CA ILE A 94 -12.00 -8.46 -6.21
C ILE A 94 -11.24 -7.80 -7.35
N LYS A 95 -10.88 -6.52 -7.17
CA LYS A 95 -10.11 -5.76 -8.16
C LYS A 95 -8.61 -5.91 -7.89
N PRO A 96 -7.76 -6.08 -8.91
CA PRO A 96 -6.32 -6.13 -8.73
C PRO A 96 -5.76 -4.83 -8.11
N ILE A 97 -4.77 -4.96 -7.25
CA ILE A 97 -3.95 -3.83 -6.76
C ILE A 97 -2.53 -4.06 -7.26
N ASP A 98 -1.96 -3.07 -7.95
CA ASP A 98 -0.69 -3.20 -8.68
C ASP A 98 0.48 -2.54 -7.94
N LEU A 99 0.17 -1.51 -7.14
CA LEU A 99 1.12 -0.78 -6.33
C LEU A 99 0.56 -0.62 -4.91
N VAL A 100 1.39 -0.89 -3.91
CA VAL A 100 1.10 -0.58 -2.51
C VAL A 100 2.17 0.37 -2.00
N VAL A 101 1.74 1.46 -1.36
CA VAL A 101 2.63 2.41 -0.69
C VAL A 101 2.19 2.53 0.76
N VAL A 102 3.00 1.95 1.65
CA VAL A 102 2.71 1.87 3.08
C VAL A 102 4.01 2.08 3.83
N ASN A 103 4.07 3.12 4.67
CA ASN A 103 5.08 3.22 5.71
C ASN A 103 4.41 3.03 7.06
N LEU A 104 5.06 2.25 7.92
CA LEU A 104 4.51 1.88 9.22
C LEU A 104 4.54 3.09 10.16
N TYR A 105 3.66 3.09 11.14
CA TYR A 105 3.77 4.06 12.23
C TYR A 105 5.16 3.93 12.86
N PRO A 106 5.84 5.02 13.21
CA PRO A 106 7.18 4.96 13.78
C PRO A 106 7.10 4.46 15.23
N PHE A 107 6.79 3.18 15.42
CA PHE A 107 6.57 2.54 16.72
C PHE A 107 7.80 2.74 17.62
N GLU A 108 8.99 2.50 17.09
CA GLU A 108 10.27 2.78 17.76
C GLU A 108 10.35 4.23 18.28
N ALA A 109 10.02 5.21 17.43
CA ALA A 109 10.02 6.62 17.83
C ALA A 109 8.91 6.95 18.85
N THR A 110 7.78 6.26 18.81
CA THR A 110 6.69 6.41 19.78
C THR A 110 7.12 5.89 21.14
N ILE A 111 7.71 4.70 21.22
CA ILE A 111 8.15 4.10 22.48
C ILE A 111 9.42 4.75 23.05
N ALA A 112 10.20 5.45 22.22
CA ALA A 112 11.38 6.21 22.64
C ALA A 112 11.02 7.53 23.37
N LYS A 113 9.76 7.98 23.33
CA LYS A 113 9.31 9.17 24.08
C LYS A 113 9.29 8.86 25.59
N ALA A 114 9.83 9.77 26.39
CA ALA A 114 10.02 9.55 27.84
C ALA A 114 8.73 9.20 28.61
N ASP A 115 7.57 9.73 28.18
CA ASP A 115 6.31 9.64 28.91
C ASP A 115 5.23 8.79 28.20
N VAL A 116 5.62 7.87 27.32
CA VAL A 116 4.66 7.00 26.63
C VAL A 116 4.08 5.96 27.59
N ALA A 117 2.76 5.94 27.75
CA ALA A 117 2.11 4.89 28.52
C ALA A 117 2.15 3.56 27.77
N PHE A 118 2.24 2.45 28.50
CA PHE A 118 2.23 1.11 27.88
C PHE A 118 0.98 0.88 27.02
N ALA A 119 -0.19 1.34 27.47
CA ALA A 119 -1.42 1.26 26.69
C ALA A 119 -1.30 2.01 25.35
N ASP A 120 -0.72 3.22 25.36
CA ASP A 120 -0.50 3.99 24.13
C ASP A 120 0.48 3.28 23.19
N ALA A 121 1.52 2.64 23.73
CA ALA A 121 2.42 1.80 22.92
C ALA A 121 1.65 0.68 22.22
N ILE A 122 0.81 -0.08 22.96
CA ILE A 122 -0.01 -1.16 22.39
C ILE A 122 -0.95 -0.66 21.26
N GLU A 123 -1.55 0.53 21.42
CA GLU A 123 -2.42 1.12 20.40
C GLU A 123 -1.68 1.52 19.12
N ASN A 124 -0.36 1.73 19.20
CA ASN A 124 0.47 2.09 18.05
C ASN A 124 1.07 0.87 17.31
N ILE A 125 0.72 -0.35 17.72
CA ILE A 125 1.08 -1.57 16.98
C ILE A 125 0.19 -1.69 15.74
N ASP A 126 0.81 -1.61 14.57
CA ASP A 126 0.15 -1.70 13.29
C ASP A 126 -0.04 -3.17 12.89
N ILE A 127 -1.29 -3.56 12.61
CA ILE A 127 -1.63 -4.89 12.11
C ILE A 127 -1.84 -4.86 10.59
N GLY A 128 -2.55 -3.83 10.10
CA GLY A 128 -2.95 -3.73 8.71
C GLY A 128 -1.79 -3.41 7.78
N GLY A 129 -0.89 -2.52 8.19
CA GLY A 129 0.29 -2.10 7.44
C GLY A 129 1.22 -3.28 7.14
N PRO A 130 1.74 -4.00 8.16
CA PRO A 130 2.60 -5.16 7.94
C PRO A 130 1.92 -6.26 7.11
N ALA A 131 0.62 -6.50 7.33
CA ALA A 131 -0.13 -7.48 6.55
C ALA A 131 -0.19 -7.12 5.05
N MET A 132 -0.46 -5.85 4.71
CA MET A 132 -0.49 -5.38 3.32
C MET A 132 0.91 -5.42 2.69
N LEU A 133 1.93 -4.94 3.41
CA LEU A 133 3.32 -4.95 2.99
C LEU A 133 3.79 -6.36 2.63
N ARG A 134 3.60 -7.32 3.53
CA ARG A 134 3.99 -8.72 3.30
C ARG A 134 3.19 -9.37 2.18
N SER A 135 1.89 -9.03 2.07
CA SER A 135 1.05 -9.54 0.97
C SER A 135 1.55 -9.08 -0.40
N ALA A 136 1.85 -7.79 -0.54
CA ALA A 136 2.35 -7.22 -1.78
C ALA A 136 3.77 -7.73 -2.11
N ALA A 137 4.66 -7.77 -1.11
CA ALA A 137 6.02 -8.28 -1.26
C ALA A 137 6.06 -9.77 -1.67
N LYS A 138 5.15 -10.60 -1.14
CA LYS A 138 5.02 -12.00 -1.55
C LYS A 138 4.67 -12.13 -3.04
N ASN A 139 3.84 -11.25 -3.58
CA ASN A 139 3.40 -11.29 -4.97
C ASN A 139 4.19 -10.33 -5.88
N HIS A 140 5.47 -10.11 -5.59
CA HIS A 140 6.30 -9.10 -6.27
C HIS A 140 6.46 -9.33 -7.79
N GLU A 141 6.18 -10.54 -8.29
CA GLU A 141 6.17 -10.79 -9.73
C GLU A 141 5.16 -9.88 -10.45
N ARG A 142 4.09 -9.50 -9.76
CA ARG A 142 2.94 -8.76 -10.31
C ARG A 142 2.57 -7.50 -9.54
N VAL A 143 3.00 -7.35 -8.29
CA VAL A 143 2.68 -6.21 -7.42
C VAL A 143 3.96 -5.49 -7.00
N ALA A 144 3.98 -4.16 -7.14
CA ALA A 144 5.03 -3.34 -6.57
C ALA A 144 4.63 -2.89 -5.16
N VAL A 145 5.60 -2.80 -4.26
CA VAL A 145 5.38 -2.42 -2.86
C VAL A 145 6.43 -1.40 -2.45
N VAL A 146 6.06 -0.36 -1.72
CA VAL A 146 6.97 0.72 -1.35
C VAL A 146 6.75 1.03 0.13
N VAL A 147 7.86 1.08 0.87
CA VAL A 147 7.87 1.38 2.30
C VAL A 147 8.61 2.65 2.66
N ASP A 148 9.34 3.21 1.71
CA ASP A 148 10.26 4.33 1.92
C ASP A 148 10.06 5.40 0.84
N PRO A 149 9.77 6.66 1.22
CA PRO A 149 9.64 7.77 0.28
C PRO A 149 10.85 7.99 -0.65
N ASP A 150 12.05 7.58 -0.24
CA ASP A 150 13.26 7.75 -1.04
C ASP A 150 13.22 6.93 -2.35
N ASP A 151 12.36 5.91 -2.43
CA ASP A 151 12.18 5.11 -3.64
C ASP A 151 11.25 5.79 -4.68
N TYR A 152 10.47 6.81 -4.29
CA TYR A 152 9.48 7.45 -5.16
C TYR A 152 10.06 8.01 -6.47
N PRO A 153 11.20 8.74 -6.49
CA PRO A 153 11.75 9.30 -7.72
C PRO A 153 12.13 8.23 -8.74
N ALA A 154 12.75 7.14 -8.29
CA ALA A 154 13.16 6.03 -9.16
C ALA A 154 11.93 5.32 -9.75
N ILE A 155 10.87 5.14 -8.96
CA ILE A 155 9.60 4.55 -9.40
C ILE A 155 8.96 5.41 -10.48
N ILE A 156 8.82 6.70 -10.25
CA ILE A 156 8.28 7.64 -11.24
C ILE A 156 9.06 7.56 -12.55
N ALA A 157 10.40 7.62 -12.48
CA ALA A 157 11.25 7.61 -13.66
C ALA A 157 11.05 6.35 -14.50
N GLU A 158 10.92 5.18 -13.87
CA GLU A 158 10.69 3.92 -14.59
C GLU A 158 9.27 3.80 -15.12
N LEU A 159 8.25 4.23 -14.37
CA LEU A 159 6.87 4.27 -14.88
C LEU A 159 6.80 5.14 -16.14
N ALA A 160 7.46 6.30 -16.14
CA ALA A 160 7.51 7.17 -17.31
C ALA A 160 8.24 6.50 -18.49
N ALA A 161 9.39 5.87 -18.25
CA ALA A 161 10.22 5.25 -19.28
C ALA A 161 9.62 3.95 -19.87
N ALA A 162 8.86 3.20 -19.07
CA ALA A 162 8.35 1.88 -19.41
C ALA A 162 6.81 1.84 -19.61
N GLY A 163 6.19 2.99 -19.92
CA GLY A 163 4.76 3.04 -20.26
C GLY A 163 3.80 2.69 -19.12
N GLY A 164 4.23 2.93 -17.88
CA GLY A 164 3.49 2.62 -16.65
C GLY A 164 3.80 1.23 -16.07
N GLU A 165 4.86 0.58 -16.54
CA GLU A 165 5.37 -0.67 -15.96
C GLU A 165 6.57 -0.42 -15.05
N LEU A 166 6.79 -1.31 -14.09
CA LEU A 166 8.07 -1.43 -13.38
C LEU A 166 8.76 -2.73 -13.81
N SER A 167 10.08 -2.80 -13.74
CA SER A 167 10.80 -4.04 -14.03
C SER A 167 10.61 -5.08 -12.92
N ALA A 168 10.77 -6.36 -13.27
CA ALA A 168 10.78 -7.44 -12.28
C ALA A 168 11.91 -7.25 -11.24
N VAL A 169 13.06 -6.74 -11.69
CA VAL A 169 14.21 -6.44 -10.82
C VAL A 169 13.84 -5.38 -9.78
N ARG A 170 13.22 -4.28 -10.20
CA ARG A 170 12.73 -3.22 -9.28
C ARG A 170 11.77 -3.79 -8.24
N ARG A 171 10.75 -4.53 -8.69
CA ARG A 171 9.76 -5.10 -7.76
C ARG A 171 10.39 -6.07 -6.75
N LEU A 172 11.36 -6.88 -7.17
CA LEU A 172 12.08 -7.77 -6.27
C LEU A 172 12.93 -7.00 -5.26
N GLN A 173 13.65 -5.94 -5.68
CA GLN A 173 14.43 -5.09 -4.77
C GLN A 173 13.54 -4.46 -3.70
N LEU A 174 12.42 -3.88 -4.13
CA LEU A 174 11.41 -3.30 -3.25
C LEU A 174 10.83 -4.33 -2.27
N ALA A 175 10.48 -5.53 -2.74
CA ALA A 175 9.97 -6.60 -1.88
C ALA A 175 10.99 -7.06 -0.81
N ARG A 176 12.27 -7.14 -1.18
CA ARG A 176 13.35 -7.43 -0.21
C ARG A 176 13.45 -6.36 0.87
N LYS A 177 13.39 -5.07 0.49
CA LYS A 177 13.38 -3.94 1.42
C LYS A 177 12.20 -4.03 2.39
N VAL A 178 11.02 -4.38 1.89
CA VAL A 178 9.81 -4.57 2.70
C VAL A 178 9.98 -5.68 3.74
N TYR A 179 10.48 -6.86 3.35
CA TYR A 179 10.68 -7.94 4.32
C TYR A 179 11.70 -7.57 5.40
N ALA A 180 12.78 -6.87 5.04
CA ALA A 180 13.73 -6.35 6.02
C ALA A 180 13.08 -5.34 6.97
N HIS A 181 12.27 -4.42 6.43
CA HIS A 181 11.56 -3.41 7.23
C HIS A 181 10.55 -4.05 8.20
N THR A 182 9.74 -5.00 7.74
CA THR A 182 8.78 -5.68 8.63
C THR A 182 9.46 -6.57 9.67
N ALA A 183 10.60 -7.18 9.32
CA ALA A 183 11.39 -7.94 10.29
C ALA A 183 11.99 -7.05 11.39
N ALA A 184 12.43 -5.84 11.04
CA ALA A 184 12.90 -4.85 12.01
C ALA A 184 11.75 -4.28 12.87
N TYR A 185 10.55 -4.12 12.28
CA TYR A 185 9.37 -3.67 13.02
C TYR A 185 8.90 -4.68 14.08
N ASP A 186 9.00 -5.98 13.77
CA ASP A 186 8.55 -7.06 14.66
C ASP A 186 9.56 -7.42 15.77
N ALA A 187 10.83 -7.00 15.67
CA ALA A 187 11.94 -7.39 16.55
C ALA A 187 12.03 -6.58 17.84
#